data_AF-A0A8T0UE88-F1
#
_entry.id   AF-A0A8T0UE88-F1
#
_cell.length_a   1.000
_cell.length_b   1.000
_cell.length_c   1.000
_cell.angle_alpha   90.00
_cell.angle_beta   90.00
_cell.angle_gamma   90.00
#
_symmetry.space_group_name_H-M   'P 1'
#
loop_
_entity.id
_entity.type
_entity.pdbx_description
1 polymer ?
#
loop_
_entity_poly.entity_id
_entity_poly.type
_entity_poly.pdbx_seq_one_letter_code
_entity_poly.pdbx_strand_id
1 'polypeptide(L)'
;MTTVGGCRYRQAIPLEGGGRLDKDTNFGIRRGFLPQGYRRYTPLQQPTTQQVMIDTISAGPTTVILIGSHTNFAIFIMTHPQLKRNVEHIYIMGGGVRSKNPTGCCPKNVTTSWTPQQCGDHGNLFTNYSTNPNAEFNIFEDPFSSYQV
;
A
#
# COMPACT_ATOMS: atom_id res chain seq x y z
N MET A 1 -8.42 -10.80 -22.39
CA MET A 1 -7.09 -10.22 -22.09
C MET A 1 -6.99 -10.01 -20.58
N THR A 2 -6.18 -10.81 -19.89
CA THR A 2 -6.03 -10.77 -18.43
C THR A 2 -5.08 -9.63 -18.05
N THR A 3 -5.55 -8.69 -17.24
CA THR A 3 -4.77 -7.55 -16.70
C THR A 3 -3.80 -7.97 -15.57
N VAL A 4 -3.74 -9.25 -15.24
CA VAL A 4 -2.85 -9.78 -14.22
C VAL A 4 -1.40 -9.72 -14.72
N GLY A 5 -0.58 -8.88 -14.10
CA GLY A 5 0.87 -8.84 -14.33
C GLY A 5 1.35 -8.11 -15.60
N GLY A 6 0.46 -7.46 -16.36
CA GLY A 6 0.88 -6.63 -17.50
C GLY A 6 1.68 -5.40 -17.07
N CYS A 7 2.56 -4.90 -17.95
CA CYS A 7 3.41 -3.69 -17.84
C CYS A 7 2.71 -2.39 -17.37
N ARG A 8 1.42 -2.40 -17.00
CA ARG A 8 0.70 -1.22 -16.54
C ARG A 8 1.28 -0.64 -15.25
N TYR A 9 1.82 -1.48 -14.37
CA TYR A 9 2.46 -1.06 -13.12
C TYR A 9 3.99 -0.91 -13.26
N ARG A 10 4.53 -1.09 -14.47
CA ARG A 10 5.95 -0.92 -14.79
C ARG A 10 6.44 0.47 -14.40
N GLN A 11 5.61 1.49 -14.58
CA GLN A 11 5.93 2.89 -14.27
C GLN A 11 5.92 3.18 -12.76
N ALA A 12 5.18 2.38 -11.98
CA ALA A 12 5.13 2.53 -10.53
C ALA A 12 6.34 1.92 -9.82
N ILE A 13 7.09 1.04 -10.49
CA ILE A 13 8.31 0.43 -9.92
C ILE A 13 9.39 1.51 -9.79
N PRO A 14 9.85 1.82 -8.55
CA PRO A 14 10.93 2.77 -8.32
C PRO A 14 12.20 2.38 -9.06
N LEU A 15 12.93 3.37 -9.57
CA LEU A 15 14.13 3.16 -10.40
C LEU A 15 15.45 3.24 -9.61
N GLU A 16 15.39 3.40 -8.29
CA GLU A 16 16.56 3.63 -7.43
C GLU A 16 17.11 2.31 -6.86
N GLY A 17 18.45 2.21 -6.72
CA GLY A 17 19.15 0.98 -6.28
C GLY A 17 19.03 -0.16 -7.30
N GLY A 18 20.06 -0.40 -8.12
CA GLY A 18 20.06 -1.50 -9.10
C GLY A 18 19.03 -1.42 -10.25
N GLY A 19 18.11 -0.45 -10.23
CA GLY A 19 17.04 -0.29 -11.20
C GLY A 19 15.81 -1.14 -10.83
N ARG A 20 15.16 -1.75 -11.83
CA ARG A 20 13.93 -2.57 -11.62
C ARG A 20 14.22 -3.94 -10.98
N LEU A 21 15.48 -4.20 -10.64
CA LEU A 21 16.04 -5.49 -10.24
C LEU A 21 15.84 -5.79 -8.75
N ASP A 22 15.69 -4.77 -7.90
CA ASP A 22 15.67 -4.93 -6.44
C ASP A 22 14.27 -5.26 -5.86
N LYS A 23 13.27 -5.55 -6.72
CA LYS A 23 11.90 -5.82 -6.27
C LYS A 23 11.40 -7.18 -6.74
N ASP A 24 11.43 -8.13 -5.81
CA ASP A 24 10.66 -9.38 -5.85
C ASP A 24 9.16 -9.05 -5.89
N THR A 25 8.66 -8.66 -7.07
CA THR A 25 7.23 -8.40 -7.36
C THR A 25 6.47 -9.72 -7.51
N ASN A 26 6.68 -10.62 -6.56
CA ASN A 26 6.28 -12.01 -6.61
C ASN A 26 4.78 -12.25 -6.34
N PHE A 27 4.02 -11.24 -5.90
CA PHE A 27 2.63 -11.48 -5.48
C PHE A 27 1.69 -11.81 -6.66
N GLY A 28 1.91 -11.23 -7.84
CA GLY A 28 1.06 -11.44 -9.02
C GLY A 28 1.43 -12.65 -9.89
N ILE A 29 2.72 -13.02 -9.96
CA ILE A 29 3.23 -14.10 -10.85
C ILE A 29 3.11 -15.48 -10.20
N ARG A 30 3.12 -15.56 -8.86
CA ARG A 30 3.12 -16.82 -8.09
C ARG A 30 1.89 -17.71 -8.26
N ARG A 31 0.73 -17.15 -8.62
CA ARG A 31 -0.50 -17.96 -8.78
C ARG A 31 -0.62 -18.69 -10.12
N GLY A 32 0.03 -18.23 -11.18
CA GLY A 32 -0.21 -18.75 -12.54
C GLY A 32 1.01 -19.30 -13.27
N PHE A 33 2.22 -18.82 -12.97
CA PHE A 33 3.41 -19.10 -13.79
C PHE A 33 4.58 -19.77 -13.05
N LEU A 34 4.64 -19.69 -11.72
CA LEU A 34 5.72 -20.32 -10.98
C LEU A 34 5.40 -21.80 -10.69
N PRO A 35 6.43 -22.69 -10.70
CA PRO A 35 6.25 -24.10 -10.37
C PRO A 35 5.56 -24.24 -9.03
N GLN A 36 4.43 -24.94 -9.00
CA GLN A 36 3.79 -25.34 -7.75
C GLN A 36 4.73 -26.34 -7.08
N GLY A 37 5.45 -25.91 -6.05
CA GLY A 37 6.33 -26.80 -5.29
C GLY A 37 5.54 -27.99 -4.71
N TYR A 38 6.24 -29.04 -4.28
CA TYR A 38 5.63 -30.25 -3.70
C TYR A 38 4.66 -29.99 -2.53
N ARG A 39 4.73 -28.81 -1.90
CA ARG A 39 3.70 -28.30 -0.99
C ARG A 39 2.47 -27.90 -1.82
N ARG A 40 1.59 -28.86 -2.07
CA ARG A 40 0.26 -28.62 -2.65
C ARG A 40 -0.45 -27.54 -1.84
N TYR A 41 -0.79 -26.42 -2.46
CA TYR A 41 -1.66 -25.42 -1.83
C TYR A 41 -3.07 -26.00 -1.77
N THR A 42 -3.52 -26.35 -0.58
CA THR A 42 -4.94 -26.60 -0.32
C THR A 42 -5.57 -25.25 0.04
N PRO A 43 -6.62 -24.80 -0.66
CA PRO A 43 -7.32 -23.57 -0.29
C PRO A 43 -7.74 -23.63 1.17
N LEU A 44 -7.50 -22.53 1.89
CA LEU A 44 -7.98 -22.40 3.27
C LEU A 44 -9.51 -22.49 3.25
N GLN A 45 -10.09 -23.29 4.15
CA GLN A 45 -11.56 -23.36 4.34
C GLN A 45 -12.11 -22.11 5.05
N GLN A 46 -11.25 -21.15 5.38
CA GLN A 46 -11.61 -19.93 6.06
C GLN A 46 -12.32 -18.97 5.10
N PRO A 47 -13.32 -18.20 5.58
CA PRO A 47 -13.94 -17.15 4.78
C PRO A 47 -12.91 -16.14 4.28
N THR A 48 -13.17 -15.54 3.11
CA THR A 48 -12.35 -14.45 2.60
C THR A 48 -12.49 -13.23 3.49
N THR A 49 -11.48 -12.36 3.54
CA THR A 49 -11.57 -11.10 4.28
C THR A 49 -12.78 -10.27 3.85
N GLN A 50 -13.11 -10.27 2.54
CA GLN A 50 -14.31 -9.61 2.01
C GLN A 50 -15.59 -10.17 2.64
N GLN A 51 -15.72 -11.49 2.71
CA GLN A 51 -16.89 -12.12 3.32
C GLN A 51 -16.99 -11.76 4.81
N VAL A 52 -15.88 -11.83 5.55
CA VAL A 52 -15.84 -11.45 6.97
C VAL A 52 -16.26 -9.99 7.16
N MET A 53 -15.80 -9.07 6.30
CA MET A 53 -16.20 -7.66 6.37
C MET A 53 -17.69 -7.46 6.07
N ILE A 54 -18.23 -8.16 5.06
CA ILE A 54 -19.67 -8.10 4.74
C ILE A 54 -20.49 -8.57 5.93
N ASP A 55 -20.18 -9.75 6.47
CA ASP A 55 -20.94 -10.34 7.56
C ASP A 55 -20.86 -9.46 8.82
N THR A 56 -19.67 -8.95 9.15
CA THR A 56 -19.45 -8.11 10.33
C THR A 56 -20.15 -6.75 10.20
N ILE A 57 -19.93 -6.04 9.09
CA ILE A 57 -20.44 -4.67 8.91
C ILE A 57 -21.94 -4.68 8.63
N SER A 58 -22.50 -5.75 8.05
CA SER A 58 -23.95 -5.88 7.89
C SER A 58 -24.67 -6.11 9.22
N ALA A 59 -24.01 -6.70 10.23
CA ALA A 59 -24.60 -6.95 11.54
C ALA A 59 -24.81 -5.68 12.38
N GLY A 60 -24.07 -4.60 12.11
CA GLY A 60 -24.26 -3.33 12.81
C GLY A 60 -23.10 -2.34 12.68
N PRO A 61 -23.17 -1.21 13.43
CA PRO A 61 -22.12 -0.21 13.49
C PRO A 61 -20.76 -0.83 13.82
N THR A 62 -19.75 -0.54 13.01
CA THR A 62 -18.43 -1.17 13.08
C THR A 62 -17.33 -0.13 12.94
N THR A 63 -16.35 -0.17 13.84
CA THR A 63 -15.08 0.55 13.68
C THR A 63 -14.08 -0.32 12.94
N VAL A 64 -13.45 0.23 11.89
CA VAL A 64 -12.50 -0.48 11.04
C VAL A 64 -11.09 0.03 11.31
N ILE A 65 -10.14 -0.88 11.49
CA ILE A 65 -8.72 -0.56 11.69
C ILE A 65 -7.93 -1.19 10.55
N LEU A 66 -7.29 -0.35 9.73
CA LEU A 66 -6.49 -0.75 8.57
C LEU A 66 -5.01 -0.57 8.91
N ILE A 67 -4.28 -1.69 9.00
CA ILE A 67 -2.84 -1.73 9.33
C ILE A 67 -1.95 -2.25 8.19
N GLY A 68 -2.54 -2.48 7.02
CA GLY A 68 -1.87 -2.93 5.80
C GLY A 68 -2.48 -2.24 4.58
N SER A 69 -2.21 -2.76 3.38
CA SER A 69 -2.84 -2.22 2.16
C SER A 69 -4.37 -2.26 2.20
N HIS A 70 -4.97 -1.22 1.63
CA HIS A 70 -6.41 -0.99 1.68
C HIS A 70 -7.22 -1.85 0.70
N THR A 71 -6.58 -2.73 -0.06
CA THR A 71 -7.21 -3.49 -1.17
C THR A 71 -8.48 -4.21 -0.76
N ASN A 72 -8.47 -4.92 0.37
CA ASN A 72 -9.64 -5.66 0.81
C ASN A 72 -10.82 -4.71 1.12
N PHE A 73 -10.55 -3.63 1.86
CA PHE A 73 -11.58 -2.69 2.29
C PHE A 73 -12.10 -1.83 1.13
N ALA A 74 -11.23 -1.45 0.20
CA ALA A 74 -11.63 -0.78 -1.05
C ALA A 74 -12.57 -1.66 -1.87
N ILE A 75 -12.24 -2.94 -2.07
CA ILE A 75 -13.14 -3.89 -2.76
C ILE A 75 -14.48 -3.96 -2.04
N PHE A 76 -14.48 -4.04 -0.71
CA PHE A 76 -15.72 -4.04 0.08
C PHE A 76 -16.57 -2.78 -0.16
N ILE A 77 -16.00 -1.58 -0.01
CA ILE A 77 -16.75 -0.31 -0.22
C ILE A 77 -17.26 -0.21 -1.65
N MET A 78 -16.45 -0.59 -2.64
CA MET A 78 -16.83 -0.50 -4.05
C MET A 78 -17.94 -1.49 -4.44
N THR A 79 -17.96 -2.68 -3.83
CA THR A 79 -18.93 -3.73 -4.17
C THR A 79 -20.18 -3.70 -3.30
N HIS A 80 -20.09 -3.16 -2.08
CA HIS A 80 -21.20 -3.08 -1.12
C HIS A 80 -21.35 -1.65 -0.57
N PRO A 81 -21.50 -0.62 -1.42
CA PRO A 81 -21.54 0.78 -0.99
C PRO A 81 -22.67 1.08 0.01
N GLN A 82 -23.78 0.33 -0.05
CA GLN A 82 -24.88 0.44 0.90
C GLN A 82 -24.50 0.11 2.35
N LEU A 83 -23.46 -0.71 2.56
CA LEU A 83 -22.97 -1.09 3.88
C LEU A 83 -21.98 -0.07 4.46
N LYS A 84 -21.49 0.89 3.67
CA LYS A 84 -20.59 1.97 4.15
C LYS A 84 -21.19 2.76 5.31
N ARG A 85 -22.52 2.93 5.33
CA ARG A 85 -23.25 3.64 6.40
C ARG A 85 -23.11 3.00 7.79
N ASN A 86 -22.74 1.72 7.85
CA ASN A 86 -22.51 1.01 9.10
C ASN A 86 -21.05 1.13 9.58
N VAL A 87 -20.18 1.81 8.83
CA VAL A 87 -18.80 2.08 9.27
C VAL A 87 -18.80 3.41 10.03
N GLU A 88 -18.52 3.36 11.33
CA GLU A 88 -18.53 4.55 12.19
C GLU A 88 -17.23 5.34 12.09
N HIS A 89 -16.11 4.61 12.23
CA HIS A 89 -14.77 5.16 12.23
C HIS A 89 -13.84 4.26 11.44
N ILE A 90 -12.87 4.88 10.78
CA ILE A 90 -11.78 4.19 10.09
C ILE A 90 -10.48 4.74 10.66
N TYR A 91 -9.65 3.85 11.21
CA TYR A 91 -8.29 4.16 11.65
C TYR A 91 -7.30 3.54 10.69
N ILE A 92 -6.40 4.35 10.13
CA ILE A 92 -5.48 3.95 9.08
C ILE A 92 -4.05 4.11 9.56
N MET A 93 -3.27 3.04 9.48
CA MET A 93 -1.81 3.10 9.48
C MET A 93 -1.34 3.14 8.04
N GLY A 94 -0.95 4.33 7.59
CA GLY A 94 -0.41 4.52 6.25
C GLY A 94 -0.29 5.99 5.89
N GLY A 95 0.56 6.27 4.91
CA GLY A 95 0.82 7.60 4.39
C GLY A 95 1.98 8.33 5.06
N GLY A 96 2.70 9.13 4.26
CA GLY A 96 3.71 10.09 4.72
C GLY A 96 3.23 11.50 4.40
N VAL A 97 2.71 12.22 5.40
CA VAL A 97 2.30 13.62 5.21
C VAL A 97 3.48 14.53 5.48
N ARG A 98 3.76 15.45 4.55
CA ARG A 98 4.87 16.39 4.67
C ARG A 98 4.75 17.23 5.95
N SER A 99 5.83 17.30 6.72
CA SER A 99 5.94 18.23 7.85
C SER A 99 5.65 19.67 7.45
N LYS A 100 5.02 20.41 8.36
CA LYS A 100 4.98 21.88 8.27
C LYS A 100 6.37 22.52 8.44
N ASN A 101 7.31 21.81 9.08
CA ASN A 101 8.68 22.27 9.30
C ASN A 101 9.71 21.31 8.69
N PRO A 102 9.93 21.36 7.36
CA PRO A 102 10.76 20.40 6.63
C PRO A 102 12.27 20.53 6.94
N THR A 103 12.69 21.56 7.68
CA THR A 103 14.11 21.83 8.01
C THR A 103 14.55 21.23 9.34
N GLY A 104 13.77 20.33 9.96
CA GLY A 104 14.06 19.74 11.28
C GLY A 104 15.46 19.10 11.44
N CYS A 105 16.11 18.80 10.32
CA CYS A 105 17.46 18.23 10.28
C CYS A 105 18.52 19.13 9.63
N CYS A 106 18.15 20.32 9.13
CA CYS A 106 19.11 21.32 8.64
C CYS A 106 19.49 22.27 9.77
N PRO A 107 20.78 22.35 10.15
CA PRO A 107 21.25 23.44 10.99
C PRO A 107 20.95 24.78 10.31
N LYS A 108 20.55 25.80 11.08
CA LYS A 108 20.17 27.12 10.53
C LYS A 108 21.30 27.87 9.80
N ASN A 109 22.55 27.43 9.95
CA ASN A 109 23.76 28.13 9.51
C ASN A 109 24.58 27.36 8.46
N VAL A 110 23.95 26.59 7.56
CA VAL A 110 24.68 25.93 6.46
C VAL A 110 24.67 26.84 5.23
N THR A 111 25.85 27.27 4.78
CA THR A 111 26.08 28.17 3.64
C THR A 111 26.26 27.45 2.30
N THR A 112 26.30 26.12 2.30
CA THR A 112 26.39 25.29 1.09
C THR A 112 25.04 24.69 0.72
N SER A 113 24.86 24.42 -0.57
CA SER A 113 23.78 23.60 -1.15
C SER A 113 23.73 22.23 -0.46
N TRP A 114 23.06 22.17 0.69
CA TRP A 114 22.90 20.95 1.46
C TRP A 114 21.89 20.05 0.73
N THR A 115 22.37 18.90 0.27
CA THR A 115 21.50 17.86 -0.27
C THR A 115 20.88 17.12 0.91
N PRO A 116 19.54 17.06 1.03
CA PRO A 116 18.91 16.34 2.12
C PRO A 116 19.25 14.85 2.08
N GLN A 117 20.24 14.43 2.87
CA GLN A 117 20.46 13.03 3.16
C GLN A 117 19.42 12.60 4.20
N GLN A 118 18.34 11.94 3.76
CA GLN A 118 17.26 11.34 4.59
C GLN A 118 16.65 12.25 5.68
N CYS A 119 16.98 13.53 5.67
CA CYS A 119 16.78 14.43 6.77
C CYS A 119 15.56 15.29 6.41
N GLY A 120 14.39 14.80 6.84
CA GLY A 120 13.05 15.32 6.59
C GLY A 120 12.00 14.22 6.85
N ASP A 121 10.73 14.59 6.99
CA ASP A 121 9.60 13.64 7.14
C ASP A 121 9.31 12.95 5.80
N HIS A 122 10.20 12.07 5.39
CA HIS A 122 10.05 11.24 4.20
C HIS A 122 9.20 10.00 4.48
N GLY A 123 8.53 9.51 3.45
CA GLY A 123 7.86 8.22 3.51
C GLY A 123 8.86 7.06 3.69
N ASN A 124 8.36 5.89 4.08
CA ASN A 124 9.21 4.75 4.41
C ASN A 124 9.56 3.85 3.22
N LEU A 125 9.17 4.20 1.98
CA LEU A 125 9.46 3.41 0.78
C LEU A 125 10.93 3.52 0.33
N PHE A 126 11.83 2.76 0.96
CA PHE A 126 13.19 2.51 0.44
C PHE A 126 13.08 1.76 -0.90
N THR A 127 13.74 2.09 -1.99
CA THR A 127 14.79 3.05 -2.34
C THR A 127 14.25 4.35 -2.96
N ASN A 128 12.96 4.69 -2.84
CA ASN A 128 12.30 5.64 -3.76
C ASN A 128 12.35 7.13 -3.36
N TYR A 129 13.41 7.55 -2.67
CA TYR A 129 13.42 8.86 -2.00
C TYR A 129 13.46 10.04 -2.97
N SER A 130 14.01 9.86 -4.18
CA SER A 130 14.10 10.94 -5.16
C SER A 130 12.88 11.05 -6.07
N THR A 131 12.18 9.95 -6.36
CA THR A 131 11.01 9.99 -7.26
C THR A 131 9.67 9.96 -6.52
N ASN A 132 9.61 9.42 -5.30
CA ASN A 132 8.43 9.48 -4.45
C ASN A 132 8.79 9.65 -2.97
N PRO A 133 9.28 10.85 -2.59
CA PRO A 133 9.84 11.12 -1.26
C PRO A 133 8.88 10.91 -0.09
N ASN A 134 7.57 10.90 -0.33
CA ASN A 134 6.53 10.80 0.69
C ASN A 134 5.76 9.47 0.63
N ALA A 135 6.17 8.54 -0.24
CA ALA A 135 5.51 7.25 -0.35
C ALA A 135 5.70 6.40 0.90
N GLU A 136 4.59 5.89 1.40
CA GLU A 136 4.53 4.94 2.51
C GLU A 136 4.07 3.57 1.99
N PHE A 137 4.62 2.48 2.55
CA PHE A 137 4.43 1.11 2.07
C PHE A 137 2.96 0.68 1.93
N ASN A 138 2.11 0.91 2.93
CA ASN A 138 0.71 0.49 2.89
C ASN A 138 -0.09 1.22 1.81
N ILE A 139 0.21 2.51 1.60
CA ILE A 139 -0.40 3.29 0.50
C ILE A 139 0.17 2.88 -0.86
N PHE A 140 1.48 2.62 -0.93
CA PHE A 140 2.18 2.32 -2.17
C PHE A 140 1.87 0.93 -2.71
N GLU A 141 1.57 -0.04 -1.85
CA GLU A 141 1.23 -1.42 -2.26
C GLU A 141 -0.04 -1.46 -3.13
N ASP A 142 -1.03 -0.60 -2.83
CA ASP A 142 -2.19 -0.40 -3.70
C ASP A 142 -2.71 1.06 -3.63
N PRO A 143 -2.13 1.96 -4.44
CA PRO A 143 -2.49 3.38 -4.42
C PRO A 143 -3.91 3.63 -4.90
N PHE A 144 -4.43 2.79 -5.81
CA PHE A 144 -5.80 2.90 -6.29
C PHE A 144 -6.77 2.60 -5.17
N SER A 145 -6.59 1.48 -4.46
CA SER A 145 -7.44 1.13 -3.32
C SER A 145 -7.32 2.15 -2.20
N SER A 146 -6.13 2.70 -1.97
CA SER A 146 -5.93 3.76 -0.97
C SER A 146 -6.67 5.06 -1.30
N TYR A 147 -6.89 5.36 -2.59
CA TYR A 147 -7.70 6.50 -3.03
C TYR A 147 -9.22 6.26 -2.88
N GLN A 148 -9.67 4.99 -2.89
CA GLN A 148 -11.09 4.66 -2.77
C GLN A 148 -11.61 4.67 -1.32
N VAL A 149 -10.71 4.43 -0.35
CA VAL A 149 -11.01 4.39 1.09
C VAL A 149 -10.98 5.79 1.68
#